data_AF-A0A3N2HMQ1-F1
#
_entry.id   AF-A0A3N2HMQ1-F1
#
_cell.length_a   1.000
_cell.length_b   1.000
_cell.length_c   1.000
_cell.angle_alpha   90.00
_cell.angle_beta   90.00
_cell.angle_gamma   90.00
#
_symmetry.space_group_name_H-M   'P 1'
#
loop_
_entity.id
_entity.type
_entity.pdbx_description
1 polymer ?
#
loop_
_entity_poly.entity_id
_entity_poly.type
_entity_poly.pdbx_seq_one_letter_code
_entity_poly.pdbx_strand_id
1 'polypeptide(L)'
;MNANNQALQTIISGSYRKHFNEMIALKRSLIAENVAVTAPVSDIVTNVGQEFALLDEDPIEDPRALQDSIFAMIRRSSFLVLANVDGYLGTAASMEVGYAIAQGLQILTLEPMTDPNIAGYSRTLDEVFPQIGLRFDDELGTIRRLVLDEALTS
;
A
#
# COMPACT_ATOMS: atom_id res chain seq x y z
N MET A 1 26.43 -23.85 -0.48
CA MET A 1 26.19 -22.40 -0.70
C MET A 1 24.70 -22.22 -0.85
N ASN A 2 23.99 -21.81 0.21
CA ASN A 2 22.59 -21.42 0.09
C ASN A 2 22.58 -19.90 0.13
N ALA A 3 22.31 -19.26 -1.00
CA ALA A 3 22.02 -17.84 -1.01
C ALA A 3 20.82 -17.62 -0.08
N ASN A 4 20.99 -16.79 0.95
CA ASN A 4 19.90 -16.25 1.73
C ASN A 4 18.95 -15.56 0.75
N ASN A 5 17.88 -16.24 0.33
CA ASN A 5 16.82 -15.64 -0.46
C ASN A 5 16.04 -14.74 0.51
N GLN A 6 16.55 -13.53 0.75
CA GLN A 6 15.79 -12.54 1.50
C GLN A 6 14.53 -12.26 0.70
N ALA A 7 13.38 -12.65 1.25
CA ALA A 7 12.09 -12.35 0.65
C ALA A 7 11.98 -10.83 0.45
N LEU A 8 11.55 -10.42 -0.75
CA LEU A 8 11.24 -9.02 -1.01
C LEU A 8 10.19 -8.57 0.00
N GLN A 9 10.39 -7.40 0.60
CA GLN A 9 9.42 -6.83 1.54
C GLN A 9 9.14 -5.38 1.22
N THR A 10 7.91 -4.94 1.47
CA THR A 10 7.47 -3.58 1.16
C THR A 10 6.39 -3.10 2.12
N ILE A 11 6.08 -1.82 2.04
CA ILE A 11 4.84 -1.23 2.53
C ILE A 11 4.04 -0.63 1.39
N ILE A 12 2.74 -0.51 1.60
CA ILE A 12 1.83 0.20 0.71
C ILE A 12 1.46 1.54 1.36
N SER A 13 1.89 2.62 0.73
CA SER A 13 1.46 3.97 1.04
C SER A 13 0.25 4.33 0.19
N GLY A 14 -0.81 4.80 0.83
CA GLY A 14 -2.08 5.09 0.17
C GLY A 14 -3.06 5.77 1.10
N SER A 15 -4.23 6.13 0.57
CA SER A 15 -5.28 6.74 1.38
C SER A 15 -6.22 5.70 1.94
N TYR A 16 -5.99 5.27 3.18
CA TYR A 16 -6.89 4.36 3.89
C TYR A 16 -8.34 4.86 3.88
N ARG A 17 -8.57 6.17 4.03
CA ARG A 17 -9.92 6.73 4.05
C ARG A 17 -10.66 6.62 2.71
N LYS A 18 -9.95 6.70 1.58
CA LYS A 18 -10.56 6.76 0.25
C LYS A 18 -10.51 5.44 -0.50
N HIS A 19 -9.45 4.67 -0.30
CA HIS A 19 -9.06 3.57 -1.18
C HIS A 19 -8.68 2.32 -0.37
N PHE A 20 -9.37 2.07 0.76
CA PHE A 20 -9.05 0.94 1.63
C PHE A 20 -9.12 -0.40 0.90
N ASN A 21 -10.23 -0.64 0.18
CA ASN A 21 -10.45 -1.91 -0.52
C ASN A 21 -9.39 -2.14 -1.59
N GLU A 22 -9.00 -1.08 -2.30
CA GLU A 22 -7.91 -1.10 -3.27
C GLU A 22 -6.56 -1.40 -2.58
N MET A 23 -6.28 -0.81 -1.42
CA MET A 23 -5.06 -1.11 -0.66
C MET A 23 -5.00 -2.58 -0.21
N ILE A 24 -6.13 -3.16 0.21
CA ILE A 24 -6.21 -4.59 0.58
C ILE A 24 -6.07 -5.50 -0.64
N ALA A 25 -6.75 -5.18 -1.74
CA ALA A 25 -6.59 -5.91 -3.00
C ALA A 25 -5.12 -5.93 -3.42
N LEU A 26 -4.47 -4.76 -3.41
CA LEU A 26 -3.06 -4.63 -3.76
C LEU A 26 -2.14 -5.42 -2.83
N LYS A 27 -2.41 -5.40 -1.50
CA LYS A 27 -1.68 -6.23 -0.53
C LYS A 27 -1.76 -7.71 -0.89
N ARG A 28 -2.97 -8.23 -1.17
CA ARG A 28 -3.16 -9.64 -1.56
C ARG A 28 -2.46 -9.98 -2.87
N SER A 29 -2.52 -9.09 -3.86
CA SER A 29 -1.82 -9.27 -5.13
C SER A 29 -0.30 -9.34 -4.95
N LEU A 30 0.28 -8.50 -4.09
CA LEU A 30 1.72 -8.52 -3.79
C LEU A 30 2.14 -9.79 -3.03
N ILE A 31 1.33 -10.25 -2.08
CA ILE A 31 1.57 -11.51 -1.36
C ILE A 31 1.58 -12.70 -2.34
N ALA A 32 0.70 -12.70 -3.34
CA ALA A 32 0.68 -13.72 -4.39
C ALA A 32 1.94 -13.72 -5.27
N GLU A 33 2.67 -12.60 -5.33
CA GLU A 33 3.98 -12.47 -5.99
C GLU A 33 5.16 -12.78 -5.04
N ASN A 34 4.90 -13.37 -3.87
CA ASN A 34 5.88 -13.67 -2.81
C ASN A 34 6.57 -12.43 -2.23
N VAL A 35 5.89 -11.28 -2.24
CA VAL A 35 6.33 -10.06 -1.56
C VAL A 35 5.69 -10.00 -0.17
N ALA A 36 6.51 -9.88 0.87
CA ALA A 36 6.02 -9.62 2.22
C ALA A 36 5.55 -8.16 2.34
N VAL A 37 4.31 -7.94 2.76
CA VAL A 37 3.75 -6.59 2.95
C VAL A 37 3.65 -6.31 4.44
N THR A 38 4.44 -5.36 4.96
CA THR A 38 4.48 -5.05 6.40
C THR A 38 3.48 -3.98 6.83
N ALA A 39 2.95 -3.21 5.88
CA ALA A 39 1.81 -2.30 6.09
C ALA A 39 1.01 -2.18 4.78
N PRO A 40 -0.34 -2.11 4.82
CA PRO A 40 -1.21 -2.09 6.00
C PRO A 40 -1.19 -3.39 6.82
N VAL A 41 -1.23 -3.27 8.15
CA VAL A 41 -1.18 -4.45 9.06
C VAL A 41 -2.51 -5.20 9.03
N SER A 42 -3.62 -4.50 9.18
CA SER A 42 -4.96 -5.10 9.19
C SER A 42 -5.46 -5.43 7.78
N ASP A 43 -6.25 -6.51 7.70
CA ASP A 43 -7.00 -6.93 6.52
C ASP A 43 -8.52 -6.63 6.65
N ILE A 44 -8.93 -5.98 7.75
CA ILE A 44 -10.34 -5.77 8.13
C ILE A 44 -10.64 -4.28 8.29
N VAL A 45 -11.74 -3.81 7.69
CA VAL A 45 -12.35 -2.51 8.00
C VAL A 45 -13.20 -2.66 9.25
N THR A 46 -12.82 -2.06 10.37
CA THR A 46 -13.68 -2.04 11.54
C THR A 46 -14.33 -0.69 11.81
N ASN A 47 -13.88 0.41 11.18
CA ASN A 47 -14.43 1.74 11.42
C ASN A 47 -14.49 2.61 10.15
N VAL A 48 -15.61 2.55 9.44
CA VAL A 48 -15.93 3.47 8.33
C VAL A 48 -16.37 4.82 8.90
N GLY A 49 -15.61 5.90 8.65
CA GLY A 49 -16.12 7.27 8.82
C GLY A 49 -15.35 8.26 9.70
N GLN A 50 -14.14 7.94 10.19
CA GLN A 50 -13.32 8.89 10.96
C GLN A 50 -12.19 9.54 10.14
N GLU A 51 -11.72 10.71 10.60
CA GLU A 51 -10.73 11.56 9.91
C GLU A 51 -9.33 10.93 9.83
N PHE A 52 -9.08 9.93 10.70
CA PHE A 52 -7.93 9.05 10.69
C PHE A 52 -8.43 7.60 10.59
N ALA A 53 -7.84 6.82 9.67
CA ALA A 53 -8.03 5.37 9.69
C ALA A 53 -7.17 4.81 10.82
N LEU A 54 -7.69 4.87 12.04
CA LEU A 54 -7.25 3.97 13.10
C LEU A 54 -7.79 2.60 12.68
N LEU A 55 -6.92 1.74 12.18
CA LEU A 55 -7.22 0.31 12.18
C LEU A 55 -7.29 -0.08 13.66
N ASP A 56 -8.33 -0.80 14.09
CA ASP A 56 -8.59 -1.10 15.53
C ASP A 56 -7.41 -1.76 16.28
N GLU A 57 -6.37 -2.17 15.56
CA GLU A 57 -5.17 -2.80 16.10
C GLU A 57 -3.94 -1.89 16.14
N ASP A 58 -4.02 -0.60 15.76
CA ASP A 58 -2.86 0.29 15.79
C ASP A 58 -2.70 0.88 17.22
N PRO A 59 -1.73 0.43 18.02
CA PRO A 59 -1.63 0.80 19.44
C PRO A 59 -1.06 2.22 19.64
N ILE A 60 -0.78 2.94 18.56
CA ILE A 60 -0.07 4.21 18.55
C ILE A 60 -1.06 5.35 18.24
N GLU A 61 -1.51 6.03 19.28
CA GLU A 61 -2.43 7.17 19.16
C GLU A 61 -1.72 8.48 18.75
N ASP A 62 -0.40 8.58 18.97
CA ASP A 62 0.37 9.77 18.59
C ASP A 62 0.69 9.75 17.08
N PRO A 63 0.18 10.72 16.28
CA PRO A 63 0.39 10.72 14.83
C PRO A 63 1.86 10.76 14.42
N ARG A 64 2.71 11.39 15.23
CA ARG A 64 4.15 11.43 14.98
C ARG A 64 4.77 10.05 15.18
N ALA A 65 4.53 9.40 16.32
CA ALA A 65 5.03 8.06 16.57
C ALA A 65 4.53 7.04 15.52
N LEU A 66 3.28 7.19 15.05
CA LEU A 66 2.74 6.38 13.97
C LEU A 66 3.55 6.60 12.69
N GLN A 67 3.78 7.86 12.29
CA GLN A 67 4.58 8.17 11.10
C GLN A 67 6.05 7.70 11.23
N ASP A 68 6.66 7.85 12.40
CA ASP A 68 8.02 7.37 12.68
C ASP A 68 8.10 5.84 12.51
N SER A 69 7.04 5.10 12.89
CA SER A 69 6.95 3.66 12.64
C SER A 69 6.88 3.33 11.15
N ILE A 70 6.14 4.11 10.35
CA ILE A 70 6.06 3.96 8.89
C ILE A 70 7.43 4.22 8.26
N PHE A 71 8.13 5.30 8.63
CA PHE A 71 9.50 5.54 8.16
C PHE A 71 10.46 4.40 8.53
N ALA A 72 10.32 3.82 9.73
CA ALA A 72 11.11 2.67 10.14
C ALA A 72 10.84 1.43 9.27
N MET A 73 9.60 1.22 8.82
CA MET A 73 9.24 0.16 7.88
C MET A 73 9.75 0.43 6.46
N ILE A 74 9.62 1.66 5.96
CA ILE A 74 10.18 2.06 4.65
C ILE A 74 11.67 1.78 4.60
N ARG A 75 12.43 2.18 5.62
CA ARG A 75 13.88 1.97 5.69
C ARG A 75 14.30 0.49 5.64
N ARG A 76 13.42 -0.43 6.04
CA ARG A 76 13.68 -1.89 5.98
C ARG A 76 13.17 -2.52 4.69
N SER A 77 12.39 -1.77 3.89
CA SER A 77 11.75 -2.26 2.68
C SER A 77 12.73 -2.37 1.51
N SER A 78 12.47 -3.31 0.62
CA SER A 78 13.19 -3.46 -0.66
C SER A 78 12.78 -2.38 -1.66
N PHE A 79 11.54 -1.92 -1.58
CA PHE A 79 10.94 -0.85 -2.38
C PHE A 79 9.72 -0.28 -1.65
N LEU A 80 9.23 0.87 -2.07
CA LEU A 80 7.96 1.46 -1.63
C LEU A 80 6.88 1.20 -2.68
N VAL A 81 5.67 0.84 -2.27
CA VAL A 81 4.50 0.77 -3.16
C VAL A 81 3.56 1.93 -2.87
N LEU A 82 3.07 2.60 -3.92
CA LEU A 82 2.01 3.60 -3.84
C LEU A 82 0.71 3.06 -4.41
N ALA A 83 -0.35 3.06 -3.59
CA ALA A 83 -1.72 2.87 -4.04
C ALA A 83 -2.31 4.22 -4.50
N ASN A 84 -1.77 4.76 -5.59
CA ASN A 84 -2.17 6.04 -6.18
C ASN A 84 -3.42 5.92 -7.06
N VAL A 85 -4.50 5.38 -6.47
CA VAL A 85 -5.78 5.13 -7.14
C VAL A 85 -6.37 6.45 -7.67
N ASP A 86 -6.83 6.44 -8.92
CA ASP A 86 -7.33 7.62 -9.63
C ASP A 86 -6.31 8.78 -9.65
N GLY A 87 -5.02 8.46 -9.64
CA GLY A 87 -3.91 9.40 -9.51
C GLY A 87 -3.81 10.14 -8.16
N TYR A 88 -4.58 9.75 -7.14
CA TYR A 88 -4.59 10.45 -5.85
C TYR A 88 -3.44 10.01 -4.94
N LEU A 89 -2.68 10.99 -4.43
CA LEU A 89 -1.68 10.78 -3.39
C LEU A 89 -2.00 11.67 -2.19
N GLY A 90 -2.11 11.06 -1.01
CA GLY A 90 -2.34 11.79 0.24
C GLY A 90 -1.08 12.51 0.75
N THR A 91 -1.25 13.46 1.68
CA THR A 91 -0.14 14.23 2.27
C THR A 91 0.88 13.33 2.99
N ALA A 92 0.41 12.37 3.80
CA ALA A 92 1.30 11.41 4.47
C ALA A 92 2.09 10.57 3.44
N ALA A 93 1.40 10.02 2.44
CA ALA A 93 2.03 9.26 1.35
C ALA A 93 3.05 10.10 0.55
N SER A 94 2.80 11.39 0.35
CA SER A 94 3.75 12.31 -0.30
C SER A 94 5.02 12.50 0.53
N MET A 95 4.88 12.58 1.86
CA MET A 95 6.03 12.65 2.77
C MET A 95 6.83 11.35 2.79
N GLU A 96 6.13 10.20 2.73
CA GLU A 96 6.73 8.86 2.63
C GLU A 96 7.50 8.66 1.33
N VAL A 97 6.99 9.19 0.21
CA VAL A 97 7.70 9.26 -1.07
C VAL A 97 9.01 10.03 -0.94
N GLY A 98 8.97 11.23 -0.35
CA GLY A 98 10.18 12.03 -0.12
C GLY A 98 11.21 11.28 0.73
N TYR A 99 10.76 10.60 1.78
CA TYR A 99 11.63 9.77 2.61
C TYR A 99 12.24 8.60 1.84
N ALA A 100 11.44 7.87 1.05
CA ALA A 100 11.93 6.75 0.24
C ALA A 100 12.96 7.19 -0.81
N ILE A 101 12.72 8.31 -1.48
CA ILE A 101 13.68 8.92 -2.43
C ILE A 101 15.00 9.22 -1.72
N ALA A 102 14.95 9.86 -0.54
CA ALA A 102 16.15 10.18 0.23
C ALA A 102 16.92 8.94 0.71
N GLN A 103 16.25 7.80 0.87
CA GLN A 103 16.88 6.51 1.19
C GLN A 103 17.37 5.75 -0.06
N GLY A 104 17.10 6.24 -1.27
CA GLY A 104 17.43 5.56 -2.52
C GLY A 104 16.56 4.33 -2.81
N LEU A 105 15.36 4.25 -2.23
CA LEU A 105 14.43 3.16 -2.49
C LEU A 105 13.74 3.34 -3.85
N GLN A 106 13.56 2.23 -4.56
CA GLN A 106 12.67 2.19 -5.71
C GLN A 106 11.23 2.46 -5.27
N ILE A 107 10.52 3.29 -6.02
CA ILE A 107 9.09 3.52 -5.86
C ILE A 107 8.35 2.79 -6.98
N LEU A 108 7.40 1.94 -6.61
CA LEU A 108 6.48 1.26 -7.51
C LEU A 108 5.08 1.82 -7.31
N THR A 109 4.36 2.02 -8.41
CA THR A 109 3.05 2.71 -8.42
C THR A 109 1.99 1.81 -9.02
N LEU A 110 0.76 1.90 -8.50
CA LEU A 110 -0.38 1.17 -9.07
C LEU A 110 -0.78 1.75 -10.43
N GLU A 111 -0.78 3.08 -10.53
CA GLU A 111 -1.07 3.81 -11.76
C GLU A 111 0.13 4.69 -12.15
N PRO A 112 0.30 5.07 -13.43
CA PRO A 112 1.36 5.98 -13.84
C PRO A 112 1.33 7.30 -13.05
N MET A 113 2.47 7.69 -12.48
CA MET A 113 2.60 8.95 -11.77
C MET A 113 2.65 10.13 -12.75
N THR A 114 1.81 11.14 -12.52
CA THR A 114 1.75 12.35 -13.36
C THR A 114 2.50 13.54 -12.78
N ASP A 115 2.73 13.57 -11.46
CA ASP A 115 3.51 14.62 -10.81
C ASP A 115 4.97 14.57 -11.27
N PRO A 116 5.51 15.63 -11.91
CA PRO A 116 6.85 15.62 -12.48
C PRO A 116 7.96 15.50 -11.42
N ASN A 117 7.69 15.83 -10.16
CA ASN A 117 8.66 15.73 -9.08
C ASN A 117 8.80 14.28 -8.56
N ILE A 118 7.80 13.44 -8.81
CA ILE A 118 7.79 12.04 -8.35
C ILE A 118 7.98 11.08 -9.53
N ALA A 119 7.45 11.40 -10.71
CA ALA A 119 7.41 10.50 -11.86
C ALA A 119 8.77 9.92 -12.23
N GLY A 120 9.83 10.73 -12.20
CA GLY A 120 11.19 10.28 -12.51
C GLY A 120 11.81 9.30 -11.52
N TYR A 121 11.22 9.15 -10.32
CA TYR A 121 11.66 8.19 -9.29
C TYR A 121 10.80 6.93 -9.24
N SER A 122 9.74 6.89 -10.03
CA SER A 122 8.74 5.82 -9.99
C SER A 122 8.67 5.05 -11.30
N ARG A 123 8.16 3.83 -11.21
CA ARG A 123 7.60 3.09 -12.34
C ARG A 123 6.38 2.29 -11.89
N THR A 124 5.60 1.78 -12.83
CA THR A 124 4.40 1.03 -12.48
C THR A 124 4.74 -0.38 -11.97
N LEU A 125 3.85 -0.94 -11.16
CA LEU A 125 4.01 -2.26 -10.57
C LEU A 125 4.07 -3.36 -11.63
N ASP A 126 3.28 -3.24 -12.71
CA ASP A 126 3.20 -4.22 -13.79
C ASP A 126 4.49 -4.31 -14.64
N GLU A 127 5.29 -3.25 -14.70
CA GLU A 127 6.64 -3.31 -15.27
C GLU A 127 7.59 -4.24 -14.49
N VAL A 128 7.30 -4.47 -13.21
CA VAL A 128 8.12 -5.33 -12.31
C VAL A 128 7.46 -6.68 -12.08
N PHE A 129 6.14 -6.68 -11.92
CA PHE A 129 5.30 -7.84 -11.64
C PHE A 129 4.19 -7.92 -12.71
N PRO A 130 4.44 -8.53 -13.87
CA PRO A 130 3.55 -8.43 -15.03
C PRO A 130 2.12 -8.93 -14.84
N GLN A 131 1.86 -9.74 -13.80
CA GLN A 131 0.53 -10.27 -13.49
C GLN A 131 -0.22 -9.45 -12.42
N ILE A 132 0.44 -8.46 -11.82
CA ILE A 132 -0.08 -7.75 -10.64
C ILE A 132 -1.38 -7.01 -10.95
N GLY A 133 -1.53 -6.42 -12.14
CA GLY A 133 -2.75 -5.71 -12.54
C GLY A 133 -3.96 -6.63 -12.62
N LEU A 134 -3.80 -7.80 -13.27
CA LEU A 134 -4.87 -8.81 -13.36
C LEU A 134 -5.26 -9.32 -11.96
N ARG A 135 -4.27 -9.61 -11.11
CA ARG A 135 -4.52 -10.06 -9.73
C ARG A 135 -5.22 -8.99 -8.89
N PHE A 136 -4.85 -7.73 -9.09
CA PHE A 136 -5.46 -6.60 -8.39
C PHE A 136 -6.94 -6.48 -8.76
N ASP A 137 -7.27 -6.56 -10.04
CA ASP A 137 -8.66 -6.51 -10.52
C ASP A 137 -9.50 -7.67 -9.98
N ASP A 138 -8.94 -8.89 -9.97
CA ASP A 138 -9.60 -10.09 -9.43
C ASP A 138 -9.88 -9.98 -7.92
N GLU A 139 -8.89 -9.53 -7.15
CA GLU A 139 -9.01 -9.33 -5.70
C GLU A 139 -10.00 -8.22 -5.37
N LEU A 140 -9.90 -7.08 -6.07
CA LEU A 140 -10.81 -5.95 -5.86
C LEU A 140 -12.25 -6.32 -6.23
N GLY A 141 -12.46 -7.06 -7.31
CA GLY A 141 -13.76 -7.60 -7.68
C GLY A 141 -14.33 -8.55 -6.63
N THR A 142 -13.47 -9.36 -6.00
CA THR A 142 -13.87 -10.25 -4.90
C THR A 142 -14.26 -9.49 -3.65
N ILE A 143 -13.48 -8.50 -3.23
CA ILE A 143 -13.77 -7.65 -2.07
C ILE A 143 -15.09 -6.88 -2.28
N ARG A 144 -15.29 -6.28 -3.45
CA ARG A 144 -16.51 -5.52 -3.77
C ARG A 144 -17.78 -6.38 -3.70
N ARG A 145 -17.70 -7.65 -4.13
CA ARG A 145 -18.83 -8.60 -3.99
C ARG A 145 -19.16 -8.88 -2.52
N LEU A 146 -18.15 -9.16 -1.70
CA LEU A 146 -18.34 -9.45 -0.28
C LEU A 146 -19.00 -8.28 0.46
N VAL A 147 -18.54 -7.04 0.21
CA VAL A 147 -19.11 -5.82 0.82
C VAL A 147 -20.58 -5.61 0.41
N LEU A 148 -20.94 -5.90 -0.85
CA LEU A 148 -22.31 -5.80 -1.31
C LEU A 148 -23.24 -6.82 -0.64
N ASP A 149 -22.77 -8.06 -0.45
CA ASP A 149 -23.54 -9.13 0.19
C ASP A 149 -23.81 -8.82 1.68
N GLU A 150 -22.83 -8.25 2.40
CA GLU A 150 -23.01 -7.79 3.80
C GLU A 150 -24.01 -6.62 3.91
N ALA A 151 -23.98 -5.68 2.97
CA ALA A 151 -24.92 -4.56 2.95
C ALA A 151 -26.37 -4.97 2.64
N LEU A 152 -26.60 -6.11 1.97
CA LEU A 152 -27.93 -6.65 1.68
C LEU A 152 -28.50 -7.51 2.81
N THR A 153 -27.67 -7.90 3.78
CA THR A 153 -28.03 -8.75 4.91
C THR A 153 -28.16 -8.00 6.23
N SER A 154 -27.93 -6.68 6.22
CA SER A 154 -28.07 -5.73 7.35
C SER A 154 -29.30 -4.84 7.19
#